data_AF-A0A3G2G7L9-F1
#
_entry.id   AF-A0A3G2G7L9-F1
#
_cell.length_a   1.000
_cell.length_b   1.000
_cell.length_c   1.000
_cell.angle_alpha   90.00
_cell.angle_beta   90.00
_cell.angle_gamma   90.00
#
_symmetry.space_group_name_H-M   'P 1'
#
loop_
_entity.id
_entity.type
_entity.pdbx_description
1 polymer ?
#
loop_
_entity_poly.entity_id
_entity_poly.type
_entity_poly.pdbx_seq_one_letter_code
_entity_poly.pdbx_strand_id
1 'polypeptide(L)'
;MALLGVVICAFIWADHELNKVMGKSTKTIDISSTIKPSKMLQIRNVNVLSEDCSHFIKNQNILIKDGVILQLSEDQTINREATIIDGTGQYLIPGLVDSHVHLKESKNDLFLYLANGITYIREMAGQPVVLEWRKSIQKNGLGPRMFIASPPIYSESGLTGYYYSWTRKSINYSNKNDAQKAIKK
;
A
#
# COMPACT_ATOMS: atom_id res chain seq x y z
N MET A 1 -26.32 33.48 19.30
CA MET A 1 -26.53 32.05 19.63
C MET A 1 -26.90 31.21 18.39
N ALA A 2 -27.94 31.56 17.63
CA ALA A 2 -28.36 30.77 16.45
C ALA A 2 -27.29 30.66 15.34
N LEU A 3 -26.61 31.77 14.99
CA LEU A 3 -25.56 31.77 13.96
C LEU A 3 -24.37 30.88 14.32
N LEU A 4 -23.94 30.88 15.58
CA LEU A 4 -22.86 30.02 16.06
C LEU A 4 -23.24 28.54 15.96
N GLY A 5 -24.49 28.20 16.29
CA GLY A 5 -25.01 26.84 16.13
C GLY A 5 -24.99 26.38 14.68
N VAL A 6 -25.40 27.23 13.73
CA VAL A 6 -25.37 26.92 12.30
C VAL A 6 -23.94 26.67 11.80
N VAL A 7 -22.98 27.51 12.20
CA VAL A 7 -21.56 27.35 11.80
C VAL A 7 -20.97 26.05 12.34
N ILE A 8 -21.26 25.69 13.60
CA ILE A 8 -20.81 24.43 14.19
C ILE A 8 -21.40 23.23 13.44
N CYS A 9 -22.71 23.25 13.17
CA CYS A 9 -23.37 22.18 12.40
C CYS A 9 -22.76 22.02 11.00
N ALA A 10 -22.51 23.14 10.31
CA ALA A 10 -21.88 23.13 8.99
C ALA A 10 -20.46 22.55 9.03
N PHE A 11 -19.67 22.89 10.06
CA PHE A 11 -18.33 22.35 10.25
C PHE A 11 -18.35 20.84 10.52
N ILE A 12 -19.21 20.37 11.44
CA ILE A 12 -19.36 18.94 11.74
C ILE A 12 -19.79 18.16 10.50
N TRP A 13 -20.73 18.69 9.73
CA TRP A 13 -21.16 18.09 8.47
C TRP A 13 -20.01 18.02 7.46
N ALA A 14 -19.26 19.10 7.28
CA ALA A 14 -18.12 19.13 6.36
C ALA A 14 -17.02 18.14 6.78
N ASP A 15 -16.72 18.03 8.08
CA ASP A 15 -15.77 17.04 8.59
C ASP A 15 -16.26 15.60 8.36
N HIS A 16 -17.55 15.35 8.59
CA HIS A 16 -18.17 14.06 8.31
C HIS A 16 -18.06 13.68 6.82
N GLU A 17 -18.38 14.59 5.90
CA GLU A 17 -18.27 14.32 4.47
C GLU A 17 -16.81 14.13 4.03
N LEU A 18 -15.85 14.89 4.60
CA LEU A 18 -14.43 14.67 4.36
C LEU A 18 -14.01 13.26 4.79
N ASN A 19 -14.41 12.83 5.99
CA ASN A 19 -14.13 11.49 6.51
C ASN A 19 -14.69 10.38 5.61
N LYS A 20 -15.89 10.61 5.05
CA LYS A 20 -16.52 9.70 4.09
C LYS A 20 -15.76 9.63 2.76
N VAL A 21 -15.33 10.76 2.20
CA VAL A 21 -14.51 10.81 0.96
C VAL A 21 -13.14 10.15 1.15
N MET A 22 -12.58 10.28 2.36
CA MET A 22 -11.37 9.58 2.78
C MET A 22 -11.60 8.10 3.08
N GLY A 23 -12.82 7.59 2.94
CA GLY A 23 -13.10 6.16 3.05
C GLY A 23 -13.15 5.62 4.48
N LYS A 24 -13.17 6.47 5.52
CA LYS A 24 -13.25 6.01 6.92
C LYS A 24 -14.53 5.23 7.21
N SER A 25 -15.62 5.55 6.50
CA SER A 25 -16.91 4.87 6.62
C SER A 25 -17.06 3.69 5.66
N THR A 26 -16.05 3.40 4.83
CA THR A 26 -16.11 2.29 3.87
C THR A 26 -16.07 0.97 4.62
N LYS A 27 -17.07 0.11 4.41
CA LYS A 27 -17.09 -1.23 4.97
C LYS A 27 -15.89 -2.01 4.45
N THR A 28 -15.04 -2.47 5.37
CA THR A 28 -13.87 -3.29 5.02
C THR A 28 -14.31 -4.70 4.64
N ILE A 29 -13.76 -5.23 3.55
CA ILE A 29 -13.92 -6.64 3.21
C ILE A 29 -12.92 -7.48 4.00
N ASP A 30 -13.34 -8.68 4.42
CA ASP A 30 -12.42 -9.69 4.98
C ASP A 30 -12.20 -10.77 3.92
N ILE A 31 -10.96 -10.91 3.48
CA ILE A 31 -10.53 -11.90 2.49
C ILE A 31 -9.53 -12.90 3.08
N SER A 32 -9.27 -12.83 4.38
CA SER A 32 -8.27 -13.66 5.04
C SER A 32 -8.62 -15.14 4.98
N SER A 33 -9.92 -15.49 5.05
CA SER A 33 -10.42 -16.85 4.92
C SER A 33 -10.25 -17.45 3.52
N THR A 34 -10.15 -16.60 2.50
CA THR A 34 -9.97 -17.03 1.10
C THR A 34 -8.51 -17.35 0.77
N ILE A 35 -7.56 -16.80 1.53
CA ILE A 35 -6.13 -16.90 1.23
C ILE A 35 -5.49 -18.03 2.03
N LYS A 36 -4.96 -19.03 1.31
CA LYS A 36 -4.19 -20.12 1.89
C LYS A 36 -2.69 -19.83 1.74
N PRO A 37 -1.99 -19.40 2.81
CA PRO A 37 -0.56 -19.20 2.72
C PRO A 37 0.13 -20.54 2.45
N SER A 38 1.02 -20.55 1.45
CA SER A 38 1.86 -21.72 1.18
C SER A 38 3.30 -21.37 1.51
N LYS A 39 3.92 -22.22 2.35
CA LYS A 39 5.35 -22.07 2.68
C LYS A 39 6.26 -22.48 1.54
N MET A 40 5.75 -23.28 0.59
CA MET A 40 6.53 -23.74 -0.55
C MET A 40 5.66 -23.78 -1.79
N LEU A 41 6.07 -23.04 -2.82
CA LEU A 41 5.37 -22.88 -4.08
C LEU A 41 6.32 -23.27 -5.22
N GLN A 42 5.81 -24.02 -6.18
CA GLN A 42 6.53 -24.32 -7.41
C GLN A 42 5.68 -23.88 -8.61
N ILE A 43 6.17 -22.89 -9.36
CA ILE A 43 5.57 -22.45 -10.63
C ILE A 43 6.29 -23.18 -11.76
N ARG A 44 5.57 -23.80 -12.68
CA ARG A 44 6.14 -24.68 -13.71
C ARG A 44 5.86 -24.22 -15.12
N ASN A 45 6.76 -24.58 -16.04
CA ASN A 45 6.63 -24.35 -17.48
C ASN A 45 6.27 -22.91 -17.88
N VAL A 46 6.76 -21.92 -17.12
CA VAL A 46 6.40 -20.51 -17.31
C VAL A 46 7.47 -19.77 -18.10
N ASN A 47 7.07 -18.77 -18.88
CA ASN A 47 8.01 -17.87 -19.57
C ASN A 47 8.39 -16.73 -18.64
N VAL A 48 9.65 -16.63 -18.22
CA VAL A 48 10.10 -15.68 -17.20
C VAL A 48 10.78 -14.49 -17.86
N LEU A 49 10.43 -13.27 -17.45
CA LEU A 49 11.12 -12.07 -17.91
C LEU A 49 12.61 -12.12 -17.52
N SER A 50 13.50 -11.89 -18.48
CA SER A 50 14.94 -11.85 -18.23
C SER A 50 15.32 -10.73 -17.25
N GLU A 51 16.46 -10.87 -16.58
CA GLU A 51 16.93 -9.91 -15.59
C GLU A 51 17.12 -8.49 -16.16
N ASP A 52 17.53 -8.39 -17.42
CA ASP A 52 17.69 -7.14 -18.17
C ASP A 52 16.39 -6.64 -18.81
N CYS A 53 15.27 -7.32 -18.58
CA CYS A 53 13.95 -7.03 -19.14
C CYS A 53 13.88 -7.01 -20.69
N SER A 54 14.83 -7.62 -21.39
CA SER A 54 14.89 -7.57 -22.85
C SER A 54 14.10 -8.67 -23.57
N HIS A 55 13.86 -9.80 -22.91
CA HIS A 55 13.16 -10.94 -23.50
C HIS A 55 12.55 -11.86 -22.43
N PHE A 56 11.82 -12.88 -22.87
CA PHE A 56 11.31 -13.94 -21.98
C PHE A 56 12.10 -15.24 -22.18
N ILE A 57 12.61 -15.78 -21.08
CA ILE A 57 13.25 -17.09 -20.98
C ILE A 57 12.14 -18.14 -20.88
N LYS A 58 12.08 -19.04 -21.86
CA LYS A 58 10.96 -19.98 -21.99
C LYS A 58 11.09 -21.16 -21.03
N ASN A 59 9.96 -21.81 -20.74
CA ASN A 59 9.86 -23.12 -20.13
C ASN A 59 10.59 -23.27 -18.78
N GLN A 60 10.58 -22.23 -17.94
CA GLN A 60 11.25 -22.25 -16.65
C GLN A 60 10.34 -22.85 -15.57
N ASN A 61 10.98 -23.46 -14.57
CA ASN A 61 10.38 -23.81 -13.30
C ASN A 61 11.01 -22.96 -12.19
N ILE A 62 10.20 -22.57 -11.20
CA ILE A 62 10.62 -21.72 -10.09
C ILE A 62 10.20 -22.37 -8.79
N LEU A 63 11.15 -22.51 -7.86
CA LEU A 63 10.86 -22.88 -6.48
C LEU A 63 10.91 -21.64 -5.59
N ILE A 64 9.84 -21.41 -4.84
CA ILE A 64 9.75 -20.37 -3.83
C ILE A 64 9.51 -21.04 -2.49
N LYS A 65 10.32 -20.70 -1.48
CA LYS A 65 10.16 -21.16 -0.11
C LYS A 65 10.21 -19.99 0.84
N ASP A 66 9.21 -19.91 1.73
CA ASP A 66 9.09 -18.85 2.74
C ASP A 66 9.22 -17.43 2.14
N GLY A 67 8.66 -17.24 0.94
CA GLY A 67 8.69 -15.96 0.21
C GLY A 67 9.99 -15.65 -0.54
N VAL A 68 10.95 -16.59 -0.58
CA VAL A 68 12.24 -16.43 -1.26
C VAL A 68 12.32 -17.36 -2.46
N ILE A 69 12.77 -16.85 -3.61
CA ILE A 69 13.08 -17.67 -4.79
C ILE A 69 14.35 -18.46 -4.50
N LEU A 70 14.25 -19.79 -4.44
CA LEU A 70 15.39 -20.68 -4.18
C LEU A 70 16.05 -21.17 -5.47
N GLN A 71 15.27 -21.35 -6.53
CA GLN A 71 15.74 -21.94 -7.78
C GLN A 71 14.92 -21.46 -8.96
N LEU A 72 15.60 -21.27 -10.09
CA LEU A 72 15.07 -21.05 -11.43
C LEU A 72 15.78 -22.03 -12.37
N SER A 73 15.07 -22.95 -13.02
CA SER A 73 15.68 -23.90 -13.98
C SER A 73 14.68 -24.50 -14.97
N GLU A 74 15.18 -24.92 -16.15
CA GLU A 74 14.40 -25.67 -17.14
C GLU A 74 14.06 -27.08 -16.64
N ASP A 75 15.05 -27.76 -16.06
CA ASP A 75 14.89 -29.08 -15.48
C ASP A 75 14.72 -28.97 -13.97
N GLN A 76 13.50 -29.23 -13.50
CA GLN A 76 13.20 -29.29 -12.08
C GLN A 76 12.17 -30.37 -11.78
N THR A 77 12.50 -31.27 -10.86
CA THR A 77 11.56 -32.30 -10.40
C THR A 77 10.38 -31.66 -9.66
N ILE A 78 9.21 -32.29 -9.76
CA ILE A 78 8.04 -31.89 -8.99
C ILE A 78 8.34 -32.06 -7.51
N ASN A 79 8.25 -30.97 -6.75
CA ASN A 79 8.31 -31.01 -5.31
C ASN A 79 6.91 -31.33 -4.76
N ARG A 80 6.74 -32.53 -4.21
CA ARG A 80 5.43 -33.01 -3.71
C ARG A 80 4.91 -32.24 -2.49
N GLU A 81 5.79 -31.53 -1.78
CA GLU A 81 5.43 -30.69 -0.64
C GLU A 81 5.09 -29.26 -1.06
N ALA A 82 5.37 -28.87 -2.31
CA ALA A 82 5.07 -27.55 -2.83
C ALA A 82 3.63 -27.49 -3.36
N THR A 83 2.99 -26.33 -3.19
CA THR A 83 1.83 -25.97 -4.00
C THR A 83 2.30 -25.81 -5.45
N ILE A 84 1.66 -26.49 -6.40
CA ILE A 84 2.05 -26.44 -7.81
C ILE A 84 1.15 -25.46 -8.56
N ILE A 85 1.75 -24.55 -9.31
CA ILE A 85 1.07 -23.70 -10.30
C ILE A 85 1.62 -24.07 -11.68
N ASP A 86 0.73 -24.47 -12.59
CA ASP A 86 1.07 -24.67 -14.00
C ASP A 86 1.00 -23.34 -14.74
N GLY A 87 2.16 -22.85 -15.21
CA GLY A 87 2.32 -21.63 -15.97
C GLY A 87 2.48 -21.86 -17.47
N THR A 88 2.13 -23.04 -17.99
CA THR A 88 2.22 -23.37 -19.42
C THR A 88 1.50 -22.31 -20.27
N GLY A 89 2.23 -21.70 -21.20
CA GLY A 89 1.71 -20.63 -22.08
C GLY A 89 1.59 -19.25 -21.41
N GLN A 90 1.88 -19.15 -20.11
CA GLN A 90 1.80 -17.92 -19.33
C GLN A 90 3.17 -17.23 -19.24
N TYR A 91 3.14 -15.99 -18.77
CA TYR A 91 4.32 -15.16 -18.56
C TYR A 91 4.43 -14.77 -17.10
N LEU A 92 5.65 -14.80 -16.57
CA LEU A 92 5.97 -14.39 -15.22
C LEU A 92 6.86 -13.16 -15.23
N ILE A 93 6.43 -12.14 -14.50
CA ILE A 93 7.16 -10.92 -14.24
C ILE A 93 7.31 -10.73 -12.72
N PRO A 94 8.28 -9.91 -12.27
CA PRO A 94 8.31 -9.47 -10.88
C PRO A 94 7.00 -8.78 -10.48
N GLY A 95 6.64 -8.85 -9.19
CA GLY A 95 5.51 -8.12 -8.67
C GLY A 95 5.65 -6.61 -8.92
N LEU A 96 4.55 -5.94 -9.30
CA LEU A 96 4.59 -4.54 -9.70
C LEU A 96 4.86 -3.62 -8.50
N VAL A 97 5.47 -2.48 -8.79
CA VAL A 97 5.82 -1.43 -7.83
C VAL A 97 5.13 -0.14 -8.25
N ASP A 98 4.29 0.41 -7.38
CA ASP A 98 3.75 1.77 -7.54
C ASP A 98 4.53 2.75 -6.66
N SER A 99 5.30 3.63 -7.30
CA SER A 99 6.23 4.54 -6.62
C SER A 99 5.60 5.86 -6.18
N HIS A 100 4.32 6.11 -6.48
CA HIS A 100 3.65 7.35 -6.08
C HIS A 100 2.17 7.09 -5.84
N VAL A 101 1.80 6.78 -4.59
CA VAL A 101 0.41 6.59 -4.21
C VAL A 101 -0.04 7.55 -3.11
N HIS A 102 -1.37 7.70 -3.02
CA HIS A 102 -2.06 8.40 -1.95
C HIS A 102 -3.21 7.52 -1.44
N LEU A 103 -2.90 6.73 -0.41
CA LEU A 103 -3.85 5.88 0.28
C LEU A 103 -4.91 6.73 0.98
N LYS A 104 -6.16 6.29 0.83
CA LYS A 104 -7.25 6.74 1.67
C LYS A 104 -7.29 5.89 2.95
N GLU A 105 -8.22 6.19 3.83
CA GLU A 105 -8.42 5.49 5.11
C GLU A 105 -9.33 4.26 4.97
N SER A 106 -9.34 3.66 3.78
CA SER A 106 -10.02 2.41 3.47
C SER A 106 -8.99 1.30 3.28
N LYS A 107 -9.02 0.26 4.14
CA LYS A 107 -8.13 -0.91 3.99
C LYS A 107 -8.36 -1.66 2.67
N ASN A 108 -9.52 -1.50 2.04
CA ASN A 108 -9.83 -2.16 0.78
C ASN A 108 -8.85 -1.75 -0.33
N ASP A 109 -8.29 -0.53 -0.26
CA ASP A 109 -7.33 -0.01 -1.22
C ASP A 109 -6.10 -0.95 -1.29
N LEU A 110 -5.65 -1.47 -0.14
CA LEU A 110 -4.53 -2.42 -0.06
C LEU A 110 -4.81 -3.73 -0.81
N PHE A 111 -6.06 -4.22 -0.75
CA PHE A 111 -6.46 -5.43 -1.47
C PHE A 111 -6.58 -5.18 -2.96
N LEU A 112 -7.04 -4.00 -3.36
CA LEU A 112 -7.11 -3.62 -4.77
C LEU A 112 -5.72 -3.52 -5.41
N TYR A 113 -4.72 -3.02 -4.69
CA TYR A 113 -3.32 -3.07 -5.15
C TYR A 113 -2.88 -4.50 -5.44
N LEU A 114 -3.08 -5.43 -4.49
CA LEU A 114 -2.71 -6.84 -4.68
C LEU A 114 -3.49 -7.50 -5.83
N ALA A 115 -4.79 -7.24 -5.95
CA ALA A 115 -5.63 -7.78 -7.01
C ALA A 115 -5.18 -7.34 -8.41
N ASN A 116 -4.50 -6.20 -8.52
CA ASN A 116 -3.92 -5.67 -9.75
C ASN A 116 -2.41 -5.96 -9.87
N GLY A 117 -1.87 -6.87 -9.06
CA GLY A 117 -0.47 -7.31 -9.15
C GLY A 117 0.56 -6.35 -8.54
N ILE A 118 0.12 -5.29 -7.85
CA ILE A 118 0.99 -4.34 -7.16
C ILE A 118 1.34 -4.89 -5.79
N THR A 119 2.59 -5.30 -5.63
CA THR A 119 3.10 -5.95 -4.41
C THR A 119 3.93 -5.02 -3.55
N TYR A 120 4.29 -3.84 -4.07
CA TYR A 120 5.00 -2.79 -3.34
C TYR A 120 4.40 -1.42 -3.69
N ILE A 121 4.21 -0.57 -2.67
CA ILE A 121 3.77 0.81 -2.84
C ILE A 121 4.65 1.80 -2.06
N ARG A 122 4.74 3.02 -2.57
CA ARG A 122 5.30 4.18 -1.87
C ARG A 122 4.21 5.22 -1.58
N GLU A 123 3.76 5.26 -0.33
CA GLU A 123 2.81 6.26 0.18
C GLU A 123 3.50 7.61 0.37
N MET A 124 2.99 8.64 -0.31
CA MET A 124 3.59 9.97 -0.33
C MET A 124 3.04 10.92 0.76
N ALA A 125 1.96 10.55 1.44
CA ALA A 125 1.33 11.30 2.52
C ALA A 125 1.12 10.39 3.75
N GLY A 126 2.20 10.16 4.49
CA GLY A 126 2.17 9.27 5.65
C GLY A 126 1.20 9.73 6.75
N GLN A 127 0.44 8.79 7.30
CA GLN A 127 -0.48 9.02 8.42
C GLN A 127 -0.36 7.90 9.46
N PRO A 128 -0.71 8.14 10.75
CA PRO A 128 -0.63 7.11 11.78
C PRO A 128 -1.35 5.80 11.42
N VAL A 129 -2.53 5.88 10.81
CA VAL A 129 -3.29 4.69 10.37
C VAL A 129 -2.53 3.84 9.35
N VAL A 130 -1.83 4.47 8.41
CA VAL A 130 -1.02 3.77 7.39
C VAL A 130 0.20 3.11 8.03
N LEU A 131 0.81 3.76 9.04
CA LEU A 131 1.90 3.16 9.82
C LEU A 131 1.44 1.90 10.57
N GLU A 132 0.23 1.91 11.13
CA GLU A 132 -0.36 0.72 11.77
C GLU A 132 -0.66 -0.39 10.75
N TRP A 133 -1.15 -0.05 9.57
CA TRP A 133 -1.33 -1.05 8.50
C TRP A 133 0.01 -1.66 8.07
N ARG A 134 1.09 -0.86 7.97
CA ARG A 134 2.43 -1.39 7.67
C ARG A 134 2.88 -2.39 8.72
N LYS A 135 2.72 -2.07 10.00
CA LYS A 135 3.04 -2.97 11.11
C LYS A 135 2.21 -4.26 11.04
N SER A 136 0.94 -4.15 10.68
CA SER A 136 0.05 -5.32 10.51
C SER A 136 0.53 -6.21 9.36
N ILE A 137 0.85 -5.64 8.20
CA ILE A 137 1.37 -6.39 7.03
C ILE A 137 2.70 -7.08 7.36
N GLN A 138 3.60 -6.38 8.06
CA GLN A 138 4.87 -6.97 8.53
C GLN A 138 4.68 -8.15 9.49
N LYS A 139 3.54 -8.25 10.18
CA LYS A 139 3.18 -9.35 11.08
C LYS A 139 2.26 -10.40 10.41
N ASN A 140 2.45 -10.64 9.11
CA ASN A 140 1.65 -11.56 8.28
C ASN A 140 0.26 -11.05 7.87
N GLY A 141 0.02 -9.74 7.95
CA GLY A 141 -1.17 -9.13 7.37
C GLY A 141 -1.13 -9.10 5.83
N LEU A 142 -2.29 -8.95 5.21
CA LEU A 142 -2.44 -8.90 3.76
C LEU A 142 -2.39 -7.47 3.24
N GLY A 143 -1.49 -7.21 2.30
CA GLY A 143 -1.35 -5.95 1.58
C GLY A 143 0.00 -5.85 0.87
N PRO A 144 0.20 -4.85 0.00
CA PRO A 144 1.51 -4.59 -0.59
C PRO A 144 2.52 -4.19 0.49
N ARG A 145 3.80 -4.45 0.25
CA ARG A 145 4.88 -3.90 1.08
C ARG A 145 4.87 -2.38 0.93
N MET A 146 4.98 -1.65 2.05
CA MET A 146 4.82 -0.20 2.06
C MET A 146 6.09 0.53 2.47
N PHE A 147 6.58 1.42 1.60
CA PHE A 147 7.38 2.57 1.99
C PHE A 147 6.44 3.74 2.28
N ILE A 148 6.67 4.47 3.37
CA ILE A 148 5.77 5.55 3.81
C ILE A 148 6.62 6.79 4.04
N ALA A 149 6.33 7.86 3.30
CA ALA A 149 6.93 9.17 3.48
C ALA A 149 6.38 9.88 4.74
N SER A 150 6.87 11.09 5.03
CA SER A 150 6.26 11.94 6.05
C SER A 150 4.81 12.32 5.67
N PRO A 151 4.02 12.85 6.61
CA PRO A 151 2.88 13.69 6.23
C PRO A 151 3.34 14.81 5.27
N PRO A 152 2.45 15.33 4.42
CA PRO A 152 2.77 16.49 3.58
C PRO A 152 3.19 17.68 4.44
N ILE A 153 4.20 18.42 4.00
CA ILE A 153 4.71 19.61 4.70
C ILE A 153 4.36 20.84 3.86
N TYR A 154 3.70 21.82 4.48
CA TYR A 154 3.34 23.11 3.89
C TYR A 154 3.90 24.28 4.69
N SER A 155 3.89 25.47 4.09
CA SER A 155 4.34 26.73 4.70
C SER A 155 3.33 27.86 4.51
N GLU A 156 2.05 27.53 4.57
CA GLU A 156 0.95 28.46 4.33
C GLU A 156 0.62 29.28 5.57
N SER A 157 0.27 30.55 5.37
CA SER A 157 -0.11 31.47 6.46
C SER A 157 -1.62 31.64 6.57
N GLY A 158 -2.08 32.19 7.70
CA GLY A 158 -3.49 32.48 7.94
C GLY A 158 -4.40 31.25 7.89
N LEU A 159 -5.65 31.47 7.47
CA LEU A 159 -6.69 30.44 7.41
C LEU A 159 -6.37 29.32 6.41
N THR A 160 -5.56 29.58 5.38
CA THR A 160 -5.14 28.58 4.40
C THR A 160 -4.31 27.46 5.06
N GLY A 161 -3.38 27.81 5.94
CA GLY A 161 -2.58 26.83 6.67
C GLY A 161 -3.42 25.94 7.59
N TYR A 162 -4.42 26.54 8.27
CA TYR A 162 -5.39 25.77 9.06
C TYR A 162 -6.21 24.83 8.16
N TYR A 163 -6.71 25.34 7.05
CA TYR A 163 -7.51 24.56 6.10
C TYR A 163 -6.73 23.35 5.54
N TYR A 164 -5.44 23.52 5.18
CA TYR A 164 -4.61 22.41 4.73
C TYR A 164 -4.28 21.41 5.84
N SER A 165 -4.05 21.89 7.05
CA SER A 165 -3.81 21.01 8.20
C SER A 165 -5.05 20.14 8.48
N TRP A 166 -6.25 20.74 8.45
CA TRP A 166 -7.52 20.05 8.65
C TRP A 166 -7.85 19.07 7.50
N THR A 167 -7.83 19.54 6.26
CA THR A 167 -8.33 18.75 5.11
C THR A 167 -7.33 17.74 4.56
N ARG A 168 -6.01 18.01 4.71
CA ARG A 168 -4.94 17.17 4.14
C ARG A 168 -4.12 16.44 5.18
N LYS A 169 -4.44 16.62 6.48
CA LYS A 169 -3.68 16.05 7.62
C LYS A 169 -2.18 16.30 7.51
N SER A 170 -1.87 17.53 7.10
CA SER A 170 -0.52 17.97 6.80
C SER A 170 0.12 18.64 7.99
N ILE A 171 1.45 18.70 7.97
CA ILE A 171 2.22 19.53 8.88
C ILE A 171 2.39 20.88 8.21
N ASN A 172 2.07 21.97 8.91
CA ASN A 172 2.21 23.32 8.38
C ASN A 172 3.08 24.19 9.27
N TYR A 173 4.11 24.81 8.68
CA TYR A 173 5.01 25.74 9.35
C TYR A 173 4.83 27.15 8.76
N SER A 174 3.99 27.96 9.40
CA SER A 174 3.58 29.27 8.86
C SER A 174 4.57 30.40 9.19
N ASN A 175 5.51 30.18 10.11
CA ASN A 175 6.51 31.17 10.50
C ASN A 175 7.82 30.51 10.98
N LYS A 176 8.88 31.33 11.08
CA LYS A 176 10.23 30.92 11.47
C LYS A 176 10.28 30.23 12.85
N ASN A 177 9.53 30.73 13.83
CA ASN A 177 9.58 30.19 15.19
C ASN A 177 9.01 28.77 15.25
N ASP A 178 7.91 28.52 14.54
CA ASP A 178 7.30 27.18 14.46
C ASP A 178 8.21 26.17 13.77
N ALA A 179 8.82 26.57 12.64
CA ALA A 179 9.79 25.74 11.94
C ALA A 179 11.01 25.41 12.83
N GLN A 180 11.58 26.41 13.51
CA GLN A 180 12.73 26.22 14.40
C GLN A 180 12.39 25.32 15.60
N LYS A 181 11.19 25.44 16.17
CA LYS A 181 10.73 24.59 17.27
C LYS A 181 10.58 23.13 16.84
N ALA A 182 10.21 22.86 15.59
CA ALA A 182 10.04 21.51 15.08
C ALA A 182 11.37 20.83 14.71
N ILE A 183 12.35 21.57 14.19
CA ILE A 183 13.68 21.03 13.83
C ILE A 183 14.51 20.68 15.08
N LYS A 184 14.31 21.39 16.19
CA LYS A 184 15.09 21.21 17.43
C LYS A 184 14.65 20.04 18.30
N LYS A 185 13.62 19.28 17.90
CA LYS A 185 13.16 18.07 18.60
C LYS A 185 13.85 16.84 18.04
#